data_AF-A0A8S0YL38-F1
#
_entry.id   AF-A0A8S0YL38-F1
#
_cell.length_a   1.000
_cell.length_b   1.000
_cell.length_c   1.000
_cell.angle_alpha   90.00
_cell.angle_beta   90.00
_cell.angle_gamma   90.00
#
_symmetry.space_group_name_H-M   'P 1'
#
loop_
_entity.id
_entity.type
_entity.pdbx_description
1 polymer ?
#
loop_
_entity_poly.entity_id
_entity_poly.type
_entity_poly.pdbx_seq_one_letter_code
_entity_poly.pdbx_strand_id
1 'polypeptide(L)'
;MNWMTVKSDVVSSFEVHEIVPDIVPKAPNAVASVLYPSGVVVNLGNVLMPSSVQETPIVEWDADSNQFYTLAMIDADPPSRAEPTAREYQHWLVGNVPGANIEEGERLSDYIGSGPPAGTGLHRYVFLVYQQPGKLTFDEPRLTNVLSSERGGFSIADFAIKYSMGDPIAGNFYQSEYED
;
A
#
# COMPACT_ATOMS: atom_id res chain seq x y z
N MET A 1 -18.93 -3.50 32.56
CA MET A 1 -17.66 -3.36 31.82
C MET A 1 -17.60 -4.53 30.85
N ASN A 2 -17.99 -4.34 29.58
CA ASN A 2 -18.02 -5.42 28.61
C ASN A 2 -16.70 -5.41 27.84
N TRP A 3 -15.86 -6.42 28.07
CA TRP A 3 -14.58 -6.60 27.39
C TRP A 3 -14.86 -7.40 26.12
N MET A 4 -15.45 -6.74 25.12
CA MET A 4 -15.36 -7.25 23.76
C MET A 4 -14.09 -6.65 23.18
N THR A 5 -13.06 -7.49 23.04
CA THR A 5 -11.96 -7.24 22.12
C THR A 5 -12.58 -6.97 20.76
N VAL A 6 -12.71 -5.69 20.38
CA VAL A 6 -13.10 -5.31 19.03
C VAL A 6 -11.97 -5.84 18.15
N LYS A 7 -12.22 -6.92 17.40
CA LYS A 7 -11.44 -7.16 16.19
C LYS A 7 -11.63 -5.89 15.36
N SER A 8 -10.59 -5.09 15.20
CA SER A 8 -10.70 -3.86 14.42
C SER A 8 -11.04 -4.27 12.99
N ASP A 9 -12.13 -3.72 12.48
CA ASP A 9 -12.38 -3.80 11.05
C ASP A 9 -11.40 -2.88 10.31
N VAL A 10 -11.27 -3.10 9.00
CA VAL A 10 -10.33 -2.35 8.16
C VAL A 10 -10.60 -0.84 8.20
N VAL A 11 -11.88 -0.45 8.27
CA VAL A 11 -12.30 0.96 8.32
C VAL A 11 -11.77 1.63 9.59
N SER A 12 -12.08 1.07 10.76
CA SER A 12 -11.63 1.61 12.04
C SER A 12 -10.10 1.63 12.13
N SER A 13 -9.44 0.63 11.57
CA SER A 13 -7.98 0.55 11.58
C SER A 13 -7.32 1.65 10.75
N PHE A 14 -7.88 1.94 9.56
CA PHE A 14 -7.43 3.01 8.69
C PHE A 14 -7.64 4.40 9.31
N GLU A 15 -8.75 4.61 10.01
CA GLU A 15 -9.04 5.86 10.71
C GLU A 15 -8.14 6.07 11.93
N VAL A 16 -7.99 5.05 12.79
CA VAL A 16 -7.16 5.14 14.00
C VAL A 16 -5.68 5.39 13.69
N HIS A 17 -5.18 4.87 12.57
CA HIS A 17 -3.81 5.08 12.12
C HIS A 17 -3.66 6.27 11.17
N GLU A 18 -4.72 7.07 11.01
CA GLU A 18 -4.75 8.29 10.19
C GLU A 18 -4.45 8.05 8.70
N ILE A 19 -4.53 6.81 8.20
CA ILE A 19 -4.45 6.53 6.75
C ILE A 19 -5.61 7.22 6.04
N VAL A 20 -6.78 7.21 6.70
CA VAL A 20 -7.80 8.23 6.50
C VAL A 20 -7.57 9.32 7.56
N PRO A 21 -7.35 10.59 7.18
CA PRO A 21 -7.45 11.16 5.84
C PRO A 21 -6.10 11.30 5.10
N ASP A 22 -4.96 10.88 5.68
CA ASP A 22 -3.64 11.25 5.16
C ASP A 22 -3.34 10.77 3.73
N ILE A 23 -3.88 9.60 3.34
CA ILE A 23 -3.54 8.89 2.11
C ILE A 23 -4.76 8.72 1.23
N VAL A 24 -5.88 8.32 1.82
CA VAL A 24 -7.15 8.15 1.11
C VAL A 24 -8.27 8.89 1.84
N PRO A 25 -9.23 9.47 1.10
CA PRO A 25 -10.37 10.15 1.72
C PRO A 25 -11.34 9.17 2.38
N LYS A 26 -11.27 7.88 2.02
CA LYS A 26 -12.17 6.83 2.50
C LYS A 26 -11.45 5.48 2.56
N ALA A 27 -11.66 4.76 3.65
CA ALA A 27 -11.12 3.43 3.84
C ALA A 27 -11.83 2.40 2.93
N PRO A 28 -11.12 1.35 2.48
CA PRO A 28 -11.75 0.19 1.88
C PRO A 28 -12.60 -0.56 2.92
N ASN A 29 -13.57 -1.34 2.45
CA ASN A 29 -14.42 -2.17 3.32
C ASN A 29 -13.92 -3.63 3.44
N ALA A 30 -12.88 -4.00 2.69
CA ALA A 30 -12.28 -5.34 2.72
C ALA A 30 -10.77 -5.27 3.02
N VAL A 31 -10.25 -6.37 3.58
CA VAL A 31 -8.82 -6.54 3.84
C VAL A 31 -8.16 -7.17 2.62
N ALA A 32 -7.04 -6.60 2.17
CA ALA A 32 -6.12 -7.32 1.27
C ALA A 32 -5.21 -8.23 2.10
N SER A 33 -5.19 -9.53 1.82
CA SER A 33 -4.29 -10.46 2.50
C SER A 33 -2.88 -10.26 1.96
N VAL A 34 -1.91 -10.06 2.83
CA VAL A 34 -0.50 -9.86 2.43
C VAL A 34 0.38 -10.80 3.25
N LEU A 35 1.05 -11.71 2.56
CA LEU A 35 1.97 -12.69 3.13
C LEU A 35 3.35 -12.52 2.51
N TYR A 36 4.33 -12.21 3.33
CA TYR A 36 5.72 -12.12 2.90
C TYR A 36 6.37 -13.52 2.82
N PRO A 37 7.35 -13.74 1.93
CA PRO A 37 8.10 -15.00 1.86
C PRO A 37 8.81 -15.39 3.17
N SER A 38 9.12 -14.40 4.03
CA SER A 38 9.65 -14.62 5.38
C SER A 38 8.66 -15.28 6.34
N GLY A 39 7.38 -15.38 5.97
CA GLY A 39 6.29 -15.93 6.77
C GLY A 39 5.54 -14.88 7.60
N VAL A 40 5.93 -13.61 7.57
CA VAL A 40 5.19 -12.54 8.26
C VAL A 40 3.94 -12.13 7.49
N VAL A 41 2.89 -11.78 8.22
CA VAL A 41 1.60 -11.37 7.67
C VAL A 41 1.34 -9.92 8.06
N VAL A 42 0.82 -9.14 7.12
CA VAL A 42 0.36 -7.78 7.38
C VAL A 42 -1.03 -7.84 8.00
N ASN A 43 -1.21 -7.15 9.12
CA ASN A 43 -2.43 -7.19 9.91
C ASN A 43 -2.73 -5.81 10.51
N LEU A 44 -3.26 -4.92 9.67
CA LEU A 44 -3.92 -3.67 10.04
C LEU A 44 -3.16 -2.84 11.10
N GLY A 45 -1.87 -2.65 10.89
CA GLY A 45 -1.02 -1.78 11.71
C GLY A 45 -0.03 -2.51 12.64
N ASN A 46 0.07 -3.84 12.56
CA ASN A 46 1.15 -4.55 13.24
C ASN A 46 2.53 -4.03 12.81
N VAL A 47 3.51 -4.14 13.72
CA VAL A 47 4.88 -3.73 13.43
C VAL A 47 5.63 -4.90 12.81
N LEU A 48 6.29 -4.67 11.67
CA LEU A 48 7.14 -5.63 10.98
C LEU A 48 8.57 -5.07 10.87
N MET A 49 9.55 -5.98 10.83
CA MET A 49 10.97 -5.61 10.68
C MET A 49 11.30 -5.41 9.20
N PRO A 50 12.09 -4.39 8.81
CA PRO A 50 12.59 -4.21 7.44
C PRO A 50 13.13 -5.49 6.81
N SER A 51 13.93 -6.26 7.57
CA SER A 51 14.52 -7.53 7.14
C SER A 51 13.50 -8.60 6.76
N SER A 52 12.29 -8.54 7.34
CA SER A 52 11.21 -9.49 7.07
C SER A 52 10.36 -9.14 5.84
N VAL A 53 10.51 -7.92 5.31
CA VAL A 53 9.68 -7.37 4.22
C VAL A 53 10.51 -6.97 2.99
N GLN A 54 11.69 -7.56 2.83
CA GLN A 54 12.60 -7.26 1.71
C GLN A 54 12.08 -7.76 0.36
N GLU A 55 11.44 -8.93 0.37
CA GLU A 55 10.98 -9.62 -0.83
C GLU A 55 9.53 -9.27 -1.14
N THR A 56 9.17 -9.31 -2.43
CA THR A 56 7.80 -9.01 -2.87
C THR A 56 6.81 -9.98 -2.21
N PRO A 57 5.75 -9.48 -1.53
CA PRO A 57 4.77 -10.35 -0.88
C PRO A 57 3.78 -10.94 -1.88
N ILE A 58 3.13 -12.03 -1.47
CA ILE A 58 1.88 -12.48 -2.08
C ILE A 58 0.76 -11.57 -1.57
N VAL A 59 -0.04 -11.03 -2.48
CA VAL A 59 -1.20 -10.19 -2.15
C VAL A 59 -2.45 -10.79 -2.78
N GLU A 60 -3.48 -11.00 -1.96
CA GLU A 60 -4.76 -11.56 -2.39
C GLU A 60 -5.93 -10.67 -1.95
N TRP A 61 -6.95 -10.56 -2.79
CA TRP A 61 -8.22 -9.90 -2.51
C TRP A 61 -9.35 -10.62 -3.23
N ASP A 62 -10.60 -10.30 -2.88
CA ASP A 62 -11.77 -10.79 -3.59
C ASP A 62 -11.88 -10.09 -4.95
N ALA A 63 -11.52 -10.81 -6.02
CA ALA A 63 -11.39 -10.27 -7.37
C ALA A 63 -12.34 -10.96 -8.35
N ASP A 64 -12.98 -10.19 -9.21
CA ASP A 64 -13.62 -10.71 -10.42
C ASP A 64 -12.54 -10.98 -11.48
N SER A 65 -12.43 -12.23 -11.92
CA SER A 65 -11.45 -12.66 -12.91
C SER A 65 -11.59 -11.97 -14.27
N ASN A 66 -12.72 -11.32 -14.54
CA ASN A 66 -12.97 -10.59 -15.80
C ASN A 66 -12.64 -9.10 -15.71
N GLN A 67 -12.22 -8.62 -14.53
CA GLN A 67 -11.92 -7.21 -14.28
C GLN A 67 -10.41 -6.98 -14.15
N PHE A 68 -10.03 -5.70 -14.29
CA PHE A 68 -8.66 -5.25 -14.07
C PHE A 68 -8.55 -4.46 -12.77
N TYR A 69 -7.39 -4.56 -12.14
CA TYR A 69 -7.11 -3.94 -10.85
C TYR A 69 -5.77 -3.20 -10.87
N THR A 70 -5.66 -2.22 -9.99
CA THR A 70 -4.39 -1.60 -9.60
C THR A 70 -4.07 -1.99 -8.16
N LEU A 71 -2.84 -2.43 -7.93
CA LEU A 71 -2.26 -2.65 -6.61
C LEU A 71 -1.19 -1.59 -6.35
N ALA A 72 -1.27 -0.93 -5.19
CA ALA A 72 -0.26 0.00 -4.72
C ALA A 72 0.24 -0.41 -3.33
N MET A 73 1.54 -0.22 -3.09
CA MET A 73 2.15 -0.12 -1.77
C MET A 73 2.85 1.23 -1.68
N ILE A 74 2.50 2.03 -0.68
CA ILE A 74 3.09 3.36 -0.44
C ILE A 74 3.60 3.48 0.99
N ASP A 75 4.59 4.33 1.21
CA ASP A 75 4.97 4.82 2.53
C ASP A 75 4.37 6.22 2.72
N ALA A 76 3.54 6.35 3.76
CA ALA A 76 2.82 7.57 4.09
C ALA A 76 3.72 8.62 4.76
N ASP A 77 4.85 8.21 5.30
CA ASP A 77 5.56 8.99 6.31
C ASP A 77 6.93 9.54 5.91
N PRO A 78 7.52 9.39 4.70
CA PRO A 78 8.84 9.97 4.45
C PRO A 78 8.88 11.51 4.45
N PRO A 79 9.96 12.11 4.99
CA PRO A 79 11.06 11.48 5.72
C PRO A 79 10.71 11.01 7.14
N SER A 80 9.70 11.60 7.79
CA SER A 80 9.13 11.09 9.05
C SER A 80 7.66 11.50 9.18
N ARG A 81 6.86 10.75 9.94
CA ARG A 81 5.44 11.07 10.15
C ARG A 81 5.20 12.47 10.70
N ALA A 82 6.15 13.01 11.47
CA ALA A 82 6.08 14.35 12.03
C ALA A 82 6.27 15.45 10.97
N GLU A 83 7.06 15.19 9.93
CA GLU A 83 7.41 16.13 8.85
C GLU A 83 7.43 15.40 7.50
N PRO A 84 6.27 14.93 6.98
CA PRO A 84 6.20 13.99 5.86
C PRO A 84 6.28 14.71 4.49
N THR A 85 7.35 15.47 4.27
CA THR A 85 7.54 16.33 3.09
C THR A 85 7.71 15.58 1.76
N ALA A 86 7.96 14.26 1.81
CA ALA A 86 8.06 13.40 0.64
C ALA A 86 6.89 12.41 0.51
N ARG A 87 5.83 12.57 1.32
CA ARG A 87 4.58 11.82 1.19
C ARG A 87 3.98 12.03 -0.21
N GLU A 88 3.49 10.99 -0.88
CA GLU A 88 3.66 9.56 -0.60
C GLU A 88 4.92 9.03 -1.31
N TYR A 89 5.56 8.01 -0.75
CA TYR A 89 6.68 7.34 -1.43
C TYR A 89 6.23 5.98 -2.01
N GLN A 90 6.37 5.82 -3.33
CA GLN A 90 5.93 4.61 -4.04
C GLN A 90 6.87 3.44 -3.74
N HIS A 91 6.39 2.43 -3.04
CA HIS A 91 7.11 1.17 -2.80
C HIS A 91 6.80 0.10 -3.85
N TRP A 92 5.56 0.07 -4.35
CA TRP A 92 5.13 -0.85 -5.39
C TRP A 92 3.90 -0.30 -6.10
N LEU A 93 3.85 -0.38 -7.43
CA LEU A 93 2.67 0.03 -8.19
C LEU A 93 2.52 -0.86 -9.42
N VAL A 94 1.41 -1.58 -9.50
CA VAL A 94 1.09 -2.48 -10.61
C VAL A 94 -0.33 -2.18 -11.07
N GLY A 95 -0.47 -1.73 -12.30
CA GLY A 95 -1.77 -1.53 -12.93
C GLY A 95 -2.15 -2.70 -13.82
N ASN A 96 -3.35 -2.68 -14.40
CA ASN A 96 -3.82 -3.68 -15.36
C ASN A 96 -3.69 -5.14 -14.87
N VAL A 97 -3.79 -5.39 -13.57
CA VAL A 97 -3.77 -6.74 -12.98
C VAL A 97 -5.07 -7.46 -13.34
N PRO A 98 -5.06 -8.56 -14.13
CA PRO A 98 -6.27 -9.30 -14.45
C PRO A 98 -6.70 -10.17 -13.24
N GLY A 99 -7.90 -9.92 -12.72
CA GLY A 99 -8.34 -10.55 -11.46
C GLY A 99 -7.35 -10.24 -10.33
N ALA A 100 -6.77 -11.27 -9.72
CA ALA A 100 -5.72 -11.14 -8.70
C ALA A 100 -4.32 -11.60 -9.20
N ASN A 101 -4.13 -11.79 -10.51
CA ASN A 101 -2.86 -12.27 -11.05
C ASN A 101 -1.86 -11.12 -11.27
N ILE A 102 -1.22 -10.69 -10.19
CA ILE A 102 -0.29 -9.54 -10.18
C ILE A 102 0.89 -9.73 -11.15
N GLU A 103 1.32 -10.98 -11.40
CA GLU A 103 2.43 -11.27 -12.32
C GLU A 103 2.13 -10.89 -13.78
N GLU A 104 0.86 -10.93 -14.18
CA GLU A 104 0.38 -10.52 -15.50
C GLU A 104 0.04 -9.02 -15.58
N GLY A 105 0.15 -8.29 -14.47
CA GLY A 105 -0.06 -6.86 -14.40
C GLY A 105 1.07 -6.04 -15.04
N GLU A 106 0.76 -4.79 -15.35
CA GLU A 106 1.71 -3.80 -15.83
C GLU A 106 2.42 -3.14 -14.65
N ARG A 107 3.70 -3.49 -14.44
CA ARG A 107 4.54 -2.89 -13.39
C ARG A 107 4.85 -1.43 -13.72
N LEU A 108 4.32 -0.51 -12.92
CA LEU A 108 4.62 0.93 -13.01
C LEU A 108 5.77 1.30 -12.07
N SER A 109 5.85 0.65 -10.92
CA SER A 109 6.98 0.77 -10.01
C SER A 109 7.31 -0.61 -9.46
N ASP A 110 8.54 -1.07 -9.65
CA ASP A 110 9.01 -2.32 -9.06
C ASP A 110 9.00 -2.23 -7.53
N TYR A 111 8.83 -3.39 -6.89
CA TYR A 111 8.80 -3.54 -5.45
C TYR A 111 10.12 -3.10 -4.82
N ILE A 112 10.02 -2.35 -3.72
CA ILE A 112 11.10 -2.12 -2.76
C ILE A 112 10.55 -2.34 -1.35
N GLY A 113 11.31 -3.06 -0.52
CA GLY A 113 10.95 -3.29 0.89
C GLY A 113 10.95 -2.01 1.72
N SER A 114 10.49 -2.10 2.97
CA SER A 114 10.61 -1.00 3.92
C SER A 114 12.07 -0.72 4.25
N GLY A 115 12.41 0.55 4.33
CA GLY A 115 13.75 1.02 4.73
C GLY A 115 13.69 2.40 5.35
N PRO A 116 12.87 2.60 6.40
CA PRO A 116 12.75 3.91 7.05
C PRO A 116 14.12 4.31 7.65
N PRO A 117 14.55 5.58 7.53
CA PRO A 117 15.84 6.01 8.06
C PRO A 117 15.92 5.95 9.60
N ALA A 118 17.14 5.80 10.13
CA ALA A 118 17.35 5.84 11.58
C ALA A 118 16.84 7.15 12.20
N GLY A 119 16.07 7.03 13.28
CA GLY A 119 15.55 8.17 14.04
C GLY A 119 14.28 8.83 13.47
N THR A 120 13.66 8.28 12.43
CA THR A 120 12.40 8.81 11.86
C THR A 120 11.14 8.18 12.48
N GLY A 121 11.32 7.14 13.30
CA GLY A 121 10.26 6.42 13.98
C GLY A 121 9.53 5.43 13.06
N LEU A 122 8.30 5.06 13.45
CA LEU A 122 7.45 4.17 12.67
C LEU A 122 6.86 4.89 11.47
N HIS A 123 7.05 4.27 10.30
CA HIS A 123 6.43 4.62 9.03
C HIS A 123 5.28 3.67 8.71
N ARG A 124 4.19 4.17 8.14
CA ARG A 124 3.02 3.39 7.71
C ARG A 124 3.17 2.98 6.25
N TYR A 125 3.29 1.67 6.04
CA TYR A 125 3.34 1.05 4.71
C TYR A 125 1.96 0.53 4.34
N VAL A 126 1.31 1.21 3.39
CA VAL A 126 -0.11 1.03 3.08
C VAL A 126 -0.26 0.31 1.75
N PHE A 127 -0.97 -0.83 1.77
CA PHE A 127 -1.44 -1.53 0.58
C PHE A 127 -2.86 -1.10 0.24
N LEU A 128 -3.08 -0.76 -1.03
CA LEU A 128 -4.39 -0.40 -1.57
C LEU A 128 -4.64 -1.14 -2.88
N VAL A 129 -5.86 -1.65 -3.04
CA VAL A 129 -6.34 -2.29 -4.26
C VAL A 129 -7.51 -1.50 -4.80
N TYR A 130 -7.43 -1.12 -6.07
CA TYR A 130 -8.50 -0.43 -6.80
C TYR A 130 -9.00 -1.30 -7.94
N GLN A 131 -10.31 -1.34 -8.13
CA GLN A 131 -10.89 -1.88 -9.35
C GLN A 131 -10.83 -0.81 -10.45
N GLN A 132 -10.30 -1.17 -11.62
CA GLN A 132 -10.25 -0.28 -12.76
C GLN A 132 -11.59 -0.31 -13.53
N PRO A 133 -11.96 0.79 -14.21
CA PRO A 133 -13.14 0.80 -15.10
C PRO A 133 -12.97 -0.08 -16.35
N GLY A 134 -11.74 -0.56 -16.59
CA GLY A 134 -11.33 -1.42 -17.69
C GLY A 134 -9.81 -1.50 -17.75
N LYS A 135 -9.26 -2.00 -18.86
CA LYS A 135 -7.82 -1.91 -19.10
C LYS A 135 -7.43 -0.46 -19.38
N LEU A 136 -6.40 0.03 -18.71
CA LEU A 136 -5.94 1.41 -18.75
C LEU A 136 -4.62 1.55 -19.53
N THR A 137 -4.28 2.78 -19.91
CA THR A 137 -2.97 3.15 -20.44
C THR A 137 -2.33 4.13 -19.47
N PHE A 138 -1.21 3.74 -18.86
CA PHE A 138 -0.50 4.53 -17.86
C PHE A 138 0.65 5.32 -18.48
N ASP A 139 0.68 6.63 -18.27
CA ASP A 139 1.73 7.56 -18.72
C ASP A 139 2.75 7.91 -17.63
N GLU A 140 2.62 7.30 -16.45
CA GLU A 140 3.61 7.38 -15.36
C GLU A 140 4.98 6.85 -15.81
N PRO A 141 6.07 7.30 -15.18
CA PRO A 141 7.37 6.66 -15.39
C PRO A 141 7.35 5.21 -14.91
N ARG A 142 8.22 4.38 -15.51
CA ARG A 142 8.49 3.02 -15.02
C ARG A 142 9.67 3.09 -14.05
N LEU A 143 9.40 2.93 -12.76
CA LEU A 143 10.40 3.04 -11.70
C LEU A 143 10.98 1.67 -11.37
N THR A 144 12.30 1.51 -11.51
CA THR A 144 13.01 0.27 -11.16
C THR A 144 13.18 0.12 -9.66
N ASN A 145 13.56 -1.05 -9.16
CA ASN A 145 13.73 -1.39 -7.74
C ASN A 145 14.89 -0.66 -7.00
N VAL A 146 15.17 0.58 -7.38
CA VAL A 146 16.18 1.46 -6.79
C VAL A 146 15.49 2.57 -6.00
N LEU A 147 16.03 2.88 -4.83
CA LEU A 147 15.65 4.06 -4.05
C LEU A 147 16.02 5.32 -4.82
N SER A 148 15.03 6.13 -5.15
CA SER A 148 15.22 7.42 -5.84
C SER A 148 14.25 8.47 -5.33
N SER A 149 14.58 9.75 -5.52
CA SER A 149 13.65 10.83 -5.20
C SER A 149 12.41 10.85 -6.11
N GLU A 150 12.46 10.19 -7.26
CA GLU A 150 11.36 10.13 -8.23
C GLU A 150 10.16 9.31 -7.73
N ARG A 151 10.36 8.47 -6.70
CA ARG A 151 9.30 7.72 -6.03
C ARG A 151 8.52 8.55 -5.02
N GLY A 152 9.07 9.67 -4.55
CA GLY A 152 8.46 10.53 -3.53
C GLY A 152 7.58 11.62 -4.15
N GLY A 153 6.64 12.14 -3.36
CA GLY A 153 5.67 13.14 -3.82
C GLY A 153 4.58 12.56 -4.71
N PHE A 154 4.37 11.24 -4.65
CA PHE A 154 3.22 10.58 -5.27
C PHE A 154 1.94 10.84 -4.46
N SER A 155 0.78 10.61 -5.09
CA SER A 155 -0.53 10.69 -4.46
C SER A 155 -1.41 9.60 -5.06
N ILE A 156 -1.68 8.54 -4.29
CA ILE A 156 -2.54 7.43 -4.76
C ILE A 156 -3.97 7.92 -4.99
N ALA A 157 -4.43 8.91 -4.23
CA ALA A 157 -5.73 9.53 -4.42
C ALA A 157 -5.82 10.26 -5.77
N ASP A 158 -4.83 11.08 -6.13
CA ASP A 158 -4.81 11.78 -7.42
C ASP A 158 -4.64 10.80 -8.59
N PHE A 159 -3.83 9.75 -8.40
CA PHE A 159 -3.69 8.66 -9.37
C PHE A 159 -5.04 7.95 -9.62
N ALA A 160 -5.78 7.63 -8.56
CA ALA A 160 -7.11 7.03 -8.67
C ALA A 160 -8.12 7.95 -9.37
N ILE A 161 -8.06 9.26 -9.11
CA ILE A 161 -8.90 10.27 -9.79
C ILE A 161 -8.54 10.33 -11.28
N LYS A 162 -7.24 10.45 -11.61
CA LYS A 162 -6.73 10.52 -12.99
C LYS A 162 -7.25 9.38 -13.85
N TYR A 163 -7.29 8.17 -13.29
CA TYR A 163 -7.72 6.95 -13.98
C TYR A 163 -9.15 6.52 -13.70
N SER A 164 -9.95 7.35 -13.02
CA SER A 164 -11.37 7.07 -12.71
C SER A 164 -11.60 5.73 -12.00
N MET A 165 -10.73 5.38 -11.05
CA MET A 165 -10.80 4.10 -10.32
C MET A 165 -11.73 4.16 -9.09
N GLY A 166 -12.13 5.36 -8.65
CA GLY A 166 -12.97 5.53 -7.47
C GLY A 166 -12.23 5.26 -6.16
N ASP A 167 -12.95 4.69 -5.18
CA ASP A 167 -12.41 4.33 -3.86
C ASP A 167 -11.66 2.98 -3.90
N PRO A 168 -10.67 2.76 -3.01
CA PRO A 168 -10.07 1.43 -2.88
C PRO A 168 -11.10 0.40 -2.43
N ILE A 169 -11.06 -0.80 -3.02
CA ILE A 169 -11.98 -1.89 -2.69
C ILE A 169 -11.46 -2.77 -1.55
N ALA A 170 -10.14 -2.87 -1.42
CA ALA A 170 -9.45 -3.60 -0.37
C ALA A 170 -8.17 -2.87 0.04
N GLY A 171 -7.74 -3.09 1.27
CA GLY A 171 -6.47 -2.55 1.75
C GLY A 171 -5.99 -3.20 3.02
N ASN A 172 -4.72 -2.97 3.34
CA ASN A 172 -4.06 -3.44 4.55
C ASN A 172 -2.84 -2.57 4.79
N PHE A 173 -2.22 -2.64 5.97
CA PHE A 173 -1.01 -1.87 6.24
C PHE A 173 -0.27 -2.46 7.44
N TYR A 174 1.02 -2.15 7.51
CA TYR A 174 1.86 -2.38 8.68
C TYR A 174 2.64 -1.11 9.00
N GLN A 175 3.32 -1.15 10.14
CA GLN A 175 4.28 -0.12 10.53
C GLN A 175 5.69 -0.73 10.54
N SER A 176 6.70 0.04 10.15
CA SER A 176 8.10 -0.37 10.27
C SER A 176 8.94 0.82 10.68
N GLU A 177 9.97 0.57 11.48
CA GLU A 177 11.02 1.53 11.81
C GLU A 177 12.37 0.96 11.42
N TYR A 178 13.43 1.76 11.59
CA TYR A 178 14.78 1.38 11.22
C TYR A 178 15.25 0.13 11.99
N GLU A 179 16.01 -0.71 11.29
CA GLU A 179 16.65 -1.91 11.82
C GLU A 179 18.15 -1.85 11.47
N ASP A 180 18.98 -2.13 12.48
CA ASP A 180 20.45 -2.13 12.39
C ASP A 180 21.04 -3.32 11.62
#